data_AF-A0A504YPR4-F1
#
_entry.id   AF-A0A504YPR4-F1
#
_cell.length_a   1.000
_cell.length_b   1.000
_cell.length_c   1.000
_cell.angle_alpha   90.00
_cell.angle_beta   90.00
_cell.angle_gamma   90.00
#
_symmetry.space_group_name_H-M   'P 1'
#
loop_
_entity.id
_entity.type
_entity.pdbx_description
1 polymer ?
#
loop_
_entity_poly.entity_id
_entity_poly.type
_entity_poly.pdbx_seq_one_letter_code
_entity_poly.pdbx_strand_id
1 'polypeptide(L)'
;MFYICYKRFRILSCLLFLFILYGILWYIGRLHFGSEFVKTDRLYVCLEDRIKSFNKKVSEFDAFVTRSNTPSVEVFPFVGKFRVTLRFKMIVVGNGYIGCSFQENKLLLQHLGYLSQSLDIPVLISLDVHGYISDSLIVLDIHDGIMYKMHCFKHENELCVSSGTMAYAHRIYTSLIVQNFRVYNPLNTAAVVKVNKDSVPNKKLILKRRTISLKQKNLPGEEVARDVTYEIICGLITLYDEEFTDEDWKLPKDPHQSRHTAAHILVFVLFEPVFPDNLSVGAGDRQKRIVRRTAHNVCSSIGSILKTNHWFI
;
A
#
# COMPACT_ATOMS: atom_id res chain seq x y z
N MET A 1 23.22 -4.42 -80.80
CA MET A 1 21.88 -4.86 -80.33
C MET A 1 21.92 -5.60 -78.98
N PHE A 2 22.89 -6.51 -78.74
CA PHE A 2 23.02 -7.26 -77.48
C PHE A 2 23.19 -6.41 -76.20
N TYR A 3 23.85 -5.26 -76.28
CA TYR A 3 24.10 -4.39 -75.11
C TYR A 3 22.81 -3.72 -74.56
N ILE A 4 21.82 -3.48 -75.43
CA ILE A 4 20.54 -2.85 -75.04
C ILE A 4 19.66 -3.87 -74.32
N CYS A 5 19.66 -5.13 -74.76
CA CYS A 5 18.97 -6.23 -74.05
C CYS A 5 19.58 -6.46 -72.66
N TYR A 6 20.90 -6.45 -72.54
CA TYR A 6 21.57 -6.64 -71.25
C TYR A 6 21.23 -5.53 -70.25
N LYS A 7 21.16 -4.27 -70.72
CA LYS A 7 20.82 -3.12 -69.86
C LYS A 7 19.36 -3.16 -69.38
N ARG A 8 18.41 -3.60 -70.22
CA ARG A 8 17.00 -3.79 -69.82
C ARG A 8 16.83 -4.92 -68.81
N PHE A 9 17.55 -6.03 -69.00
CA PHE A 9 17.46 -7.18 -68.09
C PHE A 9 17.99 -6.84 -66.68
N ARG A 10 19.05 -6.03 -66.59
CA ARG A 10 19.63 -5.59 -65.31
C ARG A 10 18.66 -4.71 -64.50
N ILE A 11 17.90 -3.84 -65.16
CA ILE A 11 16.87 -3.01 -64.49
C ILE A 11 15.75 -3.88 -63.93
N LEU A 12 15.27 -4.84 -64.73
CA LEU A 12 14.20 -5.77 -64.30
C LEU A 12 14.63 -6.61 -63.09
N SER A 13 15.88 -7.09 -63.10
CA SER A 13 16.46 -7.86 -62.00
C SER A 13 16.61 -7.01 -60.72
N CYS A 14 17.05 -5.75 -60.82
CA CYS A 14 17.09 -4.84 -59.66
C CYS A 14 15.71 -4.56 -59.07
N LEU A 15 14.68 -4.35 -59.91
CA LEU A 15 13.31 -4.13 -59.44
C LEU A 15 12.75 -5.37 -58.74
N LEU A 16 12.99 -6.57 -59.29
CA LEU A 16 12.61 -7.83 -58.65
C LEU A 16 13.28 -7.99 -57.28
N PHE A 17 14.58 -7.69 -57.19
CA PHE A 17 15.32 -7.77 -55.94
C PHE A 17 14.79 -6.78 -54.88
N LEU A 18 14.47 -5.55 -55.28
CA LEU A 18 13.87 -4.55 -54.39
C LEU A 18 12.49 -4.99 -53.87
N PHE A 19 11.66 -5.61 -54.72
CA PHE A 19 10.37 -6.15 -54.29
C PHE A 19 10.51 -7.30 -53.28
N ILE A 20 11.47 -8.20 -53.52
CA ILE A 20 11.78 -9.29 -52.59
C ILE A 20 12.29 -8.73 -51.26
N LEU A 21 13.21 -7.76 -51.29
CA LEU A 21 13.73 -7.11 -50.09
C LEU A 21 12.60 -6.42 -49.31
N TYR A 22 11.71 -5.70 -49.99
CA TYR A 22 10.56 -5.05 -49.36
C TYR A 22 9.61 -6.07 -48.71
N GLY A 23 9.34 -7.20 -49.39
CA GLY A 23 8.52 -8.28 -48.83
C GLY A 23 9.15 -8.88 -47.57
N ILE A 24 10.47 -9.09 -47.56
CA ILE A 24 11.20 -9.59 -46.39
C ILE A 24 11.16 -8.57 -45.24
N LEU A 25 11.43 -7.29 -45.51
CA LEU A 25 11.37 -6.24 -44.49
C LEU A 25 9.96 -6.07 -43.92
N TRP A 26 8.93 -6.16 -44.74
CA TRP A 26 7.54 -6.14 -44.29
C TRP A 26 7.20 -7.36 -43.43
N TYR A 27 7.68 -8.55 -43.81
CA TYR A 27 7.48 -9.79 -43.05
C TYR A 27 8.20 -9.76 -41.69
N ILE A 28 9.47 -9.33 -41.67
CA ILE A 28 10.24 -9.14 -40.42
C ILE A 28 9.61 -8.06 -39.57
N GLY A 29 9.20 -6.95 -40.17
CA GLY A 29 8.48 -5.87 -39.50
C GLY A 29 7.19 -6.38 -38.85
N ARG A 30 6.42 -7.23 -39.53
CA ARG A 30 5.20 -7.82 -38.95
C ARG A 30 5.49 -8.84 -37.86
N LEU A 31 6.63 -9.53 -37.89
CA LEU A 31 7.03 -10.45 -36.81
C LEU A 31 7.56 -9.71 -35.59
N HIS A 32 8.30 -8.62 -35.78
CA HIS A 32 8.88 -7.84 -34.67
C HIS A 32 7.94 -6.79 -34.10
N PHE A 33 7.11 -6.18 -34.94
CA PHE A 33 6.07 -5.21 -34.57
C PHE A 33 4.67 -5.80 -34.63
N GLY A 34 4.55 -7.13 -34.83
CA GLY A 34 3.31 -7.83 -34.59
C GLY A 34 2.93 -7.49 -33.16
N SER A 35 1.91 -6.64 -33.02
CA SER A 35 1.49 -6.12 -31.74
C SER A 35 1.42 -7.30 -30.81
N GLU A 36 2.34 -7.38 -29.85
CA GLU A 36 2.09 -8.15 -28.66
C GLU A 36 0.77 -7.58 -28.19
N PHE A 37 -0.33 -8.29 -28.49
CA PHE A 37 -1.59 -8.05 -27.85
C PHE A 37 -1.21 -8.14 -26.39
N VAL A 38 -1.12 -6.98 -25.77
CA VAL A 38 -0.67 -6.80 -24.40
C VAL A 38 -1.56 -7.75 -23.63
N LYS A 39 -1.00 -8.93 -23.31
CA LYS A 39 -1.75 -10.01 -22.70
C LYS A 39 -2.21 -9.38 -21.41
N THR A 40 -3.52 -9.27 -21.26
CA THR A 40 -4.11 -8.62 -20.10
C THR A 40 -3.67 -9.46 -18.91
N ASP A 41 -2.67 -8.96 -18.19
CA ASP A 41 -2.01 -9.75 -17.17
C ASP A 41 -3.06 -10.25 -16.19
N ARG A 42 -2.99 -11.55 -15.87
CA ARG A 42 -3.89 -12.09 -14.87
C ARG A 42 -3.56 -11.40 -13.54
N LEU A 43 -4.56 -11.22 -12.69
CA LEU A 43 -4.43 -10.51 -11.41
C LEU A 43 -3.25 -11.00 -10.56
N TYR A 44 -2.97 -12.32 -10.60
CA TYR A 44 -1.84 -12.91 -9.89
C TYR A 44 -0.47 -12.47 -10.44
N VAL A 45 -0.35 -12.21 -11.75
CA VAL A 45 0.89 -11.75 -12.38
C VAL A 45 1.22 -10.34 -11.91
N CYS A 46 0.21 -9.47 -11.82
CA CYS A 46 0.35 -8.14 -11.24
C CYS A 46 0.86 -8.19 -9.80
N LEU A 47 0.33 -9.10 -8.98
CA LEU A 47 0.81 -9.30 -7.60
C LEU A 47 2.24 -9.83 -7.57
N GLU A 48 2.54 -10.85 -8.38
CA GLU A 48 3.88 -11.44 -8.47
C GLU A 48 4.94 -10.41 -8.84
N ASP A 49 4.64 -9.53 -9.80
CA ASP A 49 5.53 -8.43 -10.18
C ASP A 49 5.84 -7.46 -9.04
N ARG A 50 4.89 -7.23 -8.12
CA ARG A 50 5.13 -6.41 -6.93
C ARG A 50 5.97 -7.14 -5.89
N ILE A 51 5.77 -8.45 -5.75
CA ILE A 51 6.52 -9.31 -4.82
C ILE A 51 7.96 -9.50 -5.27
N LYS A 52 8.29 -9.37 -6.56
CA LYS A 52 9.67 -9.52 -7.06
C LYS A 52 10.70 -8.71 -6.28
N SER A 53 10.35 -7.52 -5.80
CA SER A 53 11.22 -6.70 -4.96
C SER A 53 11.54 -7.29 -3.57
N PHE A 54 10.68 -8.18 -3.08
CA PHE A 54 10.80 -8.88 -1.80
C PHE A 54 11.34 -10.31 -1.94
N ASN A 55 11.39 -10.89 -3.14
CA ASN A 55 11.83 -12.28 -3.35
C ASN A 55 13.16 -12.61 -2.66
N LYS A 56 14.12 -11.68 -2.70
CA LYS A 56 15.39 -11.83 -1.99
C LYS A 56 15.19 -11.92 -0.46
N LYS A 57 14.43 -10.98 0.13
CA LYS A 57 14.13 -10.97 1.57
C LYS A 57 13.34 -12.21 2.00
N VAL A 58 12.42 -12.68 1.15
CA VAL A 58 11.67 -13.92 1.40
C VAL A 58 12.60 -15.13 1.40
N SER A 59 13.55 -15.21 0.45
CA SER A 59 14.54 -16.29 0.41
C SER A 59 15.51 -16.28 1.60
N GLU A 60 15.73 -15.11 2.20
CA GLU A 60 16.56 -14.89 3.39
C GLU A 60 15.76 -15.04 4.70
N PHE A 61 14.46 -15.35 4.63
CA PHE A 61 13.52 -15.41 5.78
C PHE A 61 13.34 -14.09 6.53
N ASP A 62 13.68 -12.96 5.90
CA ASP A 62 13.51 -11.61 6.44
C ASP A 62 12.12 -11.03 6.11
N ALA A 63 11.37 -11.67 5.21
CA ALA A 63 10.01 -11.27 4.87
C ALA A 63 9.05 -12.45 4.74
N PHE A 64 7.83 -12.27 5.23
CA PHE A 64 6.73 -13.22 5.09
C PHE A 64 5.65 -12.67 4.18
N VAL A 65 5.09 -13.53 3.34
CA VAL A 65 4.07 -13.16 2.37
C VAL A 65 2.80 -13.96 2.64
N THR A 66 1.64 -13.29 2.65
CA THR A 66 0.33 -13.91 2.75
C THR A 66 -0.66 -13.27 1.80
N ARG A 67 -1.64 -14.06 1.32
CA ARG A 67 -2.73 -13.54 0.48
C ARG A 67 -3.93 -13.22 1.38
N SER A 68 -4.58 -12.08 1.17
CA SER A 68 -5.68 -11.65 2.06
C SER A 68 -6.90 -12.58 2.01
N ASN A 69 -7.14 -13.19 0.85
CA ASN A 69 -8.36 -13.96 0.59
C ASN A 69 -8.23 -15.43 1.01
N THR A 70 -7.07 -15.84 1.55
CA THR A 70 -6.87 -17.18 2.12
C THR A 70 -6.93 -17.09 3.65
N PRO A 71 -7.94 -17.70 4.31
CA PRO A 71 -8.21 -17.52 5.74
C PRO A 71 -7.17 -18.10 6.71
N SER A 72 -5.99 -18.49 6.26
CA SER A 72 -4.91 -18.94 7.13
C SER A 72 -3.59 -19.01 6.36
N VAL A 73 -2.53 -18.43 6.93
CA VAL A 73 -1.17 -18.64 6.43
C VAL A 73 -0.69 -19.97 6.99
N GLU A 74 -0.58 -20.98 6.13
CA GLU A 74 0.20 -22.17 6.44
C GLU A 74 1.65 -21.84 6.10
N VAL A 75 2.41 -21.37 7.10
CA VAL A 75 3.86 -21.27 6.94
C VAL A 75 4.43 -22.66 7.16
N PHE A 76 5.14 -23.18 6.16
CA PHE A 76 5.85 -24.46 6.22
C PHE A 76 7.33 -24.21 6.51
N PRO A 77 7.77 -24.07 7.76
CA PRO A 77 9.18 -24.19 8.06
C PRO A 77 9.58 -25.66 7.84
N PHE A 78 10.39 -25.92 6.82
CA PHE A 78 11.01 -27.24 6.63
C PHE A 78 12.15 -27.38 7.64
N VAL A 79 11.87 -28.03 8.79
CA VAL A 79 12.90 -28.48 9.74
C VAL A 79 12.85 -30.02 9.81
N GLY A 80 13.54 -30.68 8.88
CA GLY A 80 13.65 -32.15 8.84
C GLY A 80 12.39 -32.89 8.34
N LYS A 81 12.23 -34.17 8.75
CA LYS A 81 11.08 -35.04 8.41
C LYS A 81 9.76 -34.62 9.06
N PHE A 82 9.78 -33.62 9.94
CA PHE A 82 8.59 -33.14 10.65
C PHE A 82 8.01 -31.92 9.94
N ARG A 83 6.80 -32.06 9.38
CA ARG A 83 6.01 -30.92 8.90
C ARG A 83 5.28 -30.31 10.10
N VAL A 84 5.73 -29.15 10.57
CA VAL A 84 4.99 -28.35 11.54
C VAL A 84 4.20 -27.29 10.79
N THR A 85 2.88 -27.36 10.84
CA THR A 85 2.00 -26.36 10.22
C THR A 85 1.74 -25.25 11.24
N LEU A 86 2.46 -24.13 11.14
CA LEU A 86 2.18 -22.95 11.97
C LEU A 86 1.09 -22.13 11.29
N ARG A 87 -0.10 -22.10 11.92
CA ARG A 87 -1.20 -21.22 11.51
C ARG A 87 -1.05 -19.87 12.19
N PHE A 88 -0.42 -18.93 11.50
CA PHE A 88 -0.41 -17.53 11.96
C PHE A 88 -1.75 -16.90 11.63
N LYS A 89 -2.56 -16.69 12.67
CA LYS A 89 -3.92 -16.13 12.54
C LYS A 89 -3.91 -14.61 12.35
N MET A 90 -2.84 -13.94 12.77
CA MET A 90 -2.72 -12.48 12.68
C MET A 90 -1.28 -12.05 12.40
N ILE A 91 -1.09 -11.28 11.32
CA ILE A 91 0.16 -10.55 11.08
C ILE A 91 0.01 -9.15 11.67
N VAL A 92 0.87 -8.81 12.63
CA VAL A 92 0.84 -7.54 13.35
C VAL A 92 2.20 -6.85 13.21
N VAL A 93 2.17 -5.53 13.02
CA VAL A 93 3.34 -4.66 13.20
C VAL A 93 3.10 -3.77 14.41
N GLY A 94 4.11 -3.61 15.27
CA GLY A 94 3.99 -2.82 16.49
C GLY A 94 5.34 -2.45 17.09
N ASN A 95 5.31 -1.56 18.08
CA ASN A 95 6.48 -1.06 18.81
C ASN A 95 6.46 -1.40 20.31
N GLY A 96 5.65 -2.38 20.69
CA GLY A 96 5.42 -2.78 22.09
C GLY A 96 4.26 -2.02 22.76
N TYR A 97 4.04 -0.75 22.40
CA TYR A 97 2.95 0.07 22.96
C TYR A 97 1.69 0.06 22.10
N ILE A 98 1.86 0.21 20.78
CA ILE A 98 0.78 0.12 19.79
C ILE A 98 1.16 -0.84 18.67
N GLY A 99 0.14 -1.42 18.06
CA GLY A 99 0.28 -2.23 16.86
C GLY A 99 -0.95 -2.16 15.97
N CYS A 100 -0.81 -2.62 14.73
CA CYS A 100 -1.91 -2.69 13.77
C CYS A 100 -1.77 -3.91 12.87
N SER A 101 -2.90 -4.36 12.32
CA SER A 101 -2.96 -5.46 11.35
C SER A 101 -3.83 -5.12 10.15
N PHE A 102 -3.35 -5.40 8.93
CA PHE A 102 -4.11 -5.27 7.69
C PHE A 102 -5.21 -6.32 7.51
N GLN A 103 -5.18 -7.41 8.28
CA GLN A 103 -6.16 -8.50 8.21
C GLN A 103 -7.44 -8.14 8.95
N GLU A 104 -7.32 -7.66 10.19
CA GLU A 104 -8.48 -7.29 11.02
C GLU A 104 -8.87 -5.82 10.87
N ASN A 105 -7.99 -4.97 10.33
CA ASN A 105 -8.15 -3.51 10.29
C ASN A 105 -8.41 -2.90 11.69
N LYS A 106 -7.75 -3.47 12.70
CA LYS A 106 -7.85 -3.05 14.11
C LYS A 106 -6.54 -2.47 14.62
N LEU A 107 -6.68 -1.55 15.57
CA LEU A 107 -5.57 -1.02 16.36
C LEU A 107 -5.43 -1.86 17.62
N LEU A 108 -4.23 -2.36 17.87
CA LEU A 108 -3.88 -3.06 19.11
C LEU A 108 -3.15 -2.08 20.02
N LEU A 109 -3.61 -1.96 21.27
CA LEU A 109 -2.96 -1.17 22.29
C LEU A 109 -2.51 -2.05 23.43
N GLN A 110 -1.29 -1.84 23.92
CA GLN A 110 -0.84 -2.48 25.14
C GLN A 110 -1.64 -1.93 26.34
N HIS A 111 -2.31 -2.82 27.07
CA HIS A 111 -3.05 -2.50 28.28
C HIS A 111 -2.57 -3.39 29.42
N LEU A 112 -2.33 -2.79 30.60
CA LEU A 112 -1.96 -3.49 31.84
C LEU A 112 -0.79 -4.49 31.70
N GLY A 113 0.20 -4.19 30.87
CA GLY A 113 1.47 -4.92 30.76
C GLY A 113 1.44 -6.26 29.99
N TYR A 114 0.29 -6.96 29.93
CA TYR A 114 0.23 -8.33 29.39
C TYR A 114 -0.83 -8.57 28.31
N LEU A 115 -1.88 -7.74 28.24
CA LEU A 115 -2.99 -7.95 27.30
C LEU A 115 -3.08 -6.79 26.32
N SER A 116 -3.03 -7.10 25.02
CA SER A 116 -3.32 -6.10 23.99
C SER A 116 -4.82 -5.96 23.83
N GLN A 117 -5.35 -4.77 24.08
CA GLN A 117 -6.74 -4.46 23.76
C GLN A 117 -6.86 -4.17 22.26
N SER A 118 -7.76 -4.89 21.60
CA SER A 118 -8.09 -4.62 20.20
C SER A 118 -9.18 -3.56 20.13
N LEU A 119 -8.93 -2.51 19.37
CA LEU A 119 -9.86 -1.43 19.12
C LEU A 119 -10.26 -1.45 17.66
N ASP A 120 -11.56 -1.39 17.42
CA ASP A 120 -12.17 -1.27 16.09
C ASP A 120 -12.02 0.17 15.56
N ILE A 121 -10.77 0.60 15.46
CA ILE A 121 -10.38 1.87 14.84
C ILE A 121 -9.77 1.47 13.49
N PRO A 122 -10.44 1.80 12.38
CA PRO A 122 -9.89 1.54 11.06
C PRO A 122 -8.78 2.55 10.82
N VAL A 123 -7.57 2.16 11.22
CA VAL A 123 -6.36 2.96 11.04
C VAL A 123 -5.89 2.90 9.59
N LEU A 124 -6.33 1.89 8.83
CA LEU A 124 -5.75 1.55 7.55
C LEU A 124 -6.68 1.96 6.40
N ILE A 125 -6.17 2.83 5.51
CA ILE A 125 -6.82 3.14 4.24
C ILE A 125 -7.08 1.85 3.44
N SER A 126 -8.32 1.71 2.96
CA SER A 126 -8.69 0.72 1.95
C SER A 126 -9.05 1.42 0.64
N LEU A 127 -8.93 0.68 -0.46
CA LEU A 127 -9.32 1.18 -1.77
C LEU A 127 -10.38 0.29 -2.38
N ASP A 128 -11.24 0.96 -3.13
CA ASP A 128 -12.18 0.33 -4.02
C ASP A 128 -12.11 1.02 -5.38
N VAL A 129 -12.00 0.22 -6.44
CA VAL A 129 -12.06 0.72 -7.81
C VAL A 129 -13.33 0.15 -8.41
N HIS A 130 -14.32 1.01 -8.59
CA HIS A 130 -15.65 0.58 -8.99
C HIS A 130 -15.61 -0.17 -10.33
N GLY A 131 -16.16 -1.39 -10.37
CA GLY A 131 -16.20 -2.23 -11.56
C GLY A 131 -14.92 -3.03 -11.83
N TYR A 132 -13.93 -3.01 -10.93
CA TYR A 132 -12.71 -3.82 -11.06
C TYR A 132 -12.76 -5.02 -10.12
N ILE A 133 -12.21 -6.14 -10.58
CA ILE A 133 -11.94 -7.30 -9.72
C ILE A 133 -10.62 -7.03 -8.99
N SER A 134 -10.62 -7.23 -7.66
CA SER A 134 -9.45 -6.97 -6.81
C SER A 134 -8.89 -8.22 -6.16
N ASP A 135 -7.58 -8.27 -5.99
CA ASP A 135 -6.91 -9.26 -5.14
C ASP A 135 -5.73 -8.61 -4.42
N SER A 136 -5.44 -9.12 -3.23
CA SER A 136 -4.50 -8.46 -2.34
C SER A 136 -3.59 -9.41 -1.59
N LEU A 137 -2.43 -8.88 -1.26
CA LEU A 137 -1.32 -9.59 -0.67
C LEU A 137 -0.70 -8.73 0.42
N ILE A 138 -0.40 -9.34 1.54
CA ILE A 138 0.24 -8.71 2.68
C ILE A 138 1.65 -9.27 2.81
N VAL A 139 2.63 -8.38 2.95
CA VAL A 139 4.03 -8.71 3.20
C VAL A 139 4.44 -8.13 4.55
N LEU A 140 4.96 -8.96 5.44
CA LEU A 140 5.61 -8.51 6.67
C LEU A 140 7.12 -8.57 6.47
N ASP A 141 7.77 -7.42 6.51
CA ASP A 141 9.22 -7.28 6.51
C ASP A 141 9.69 -7.22 7.96
N ILE A 142 10.24 -8.32 8.45
CA ILE A 142 10.62 -8.50 9.87
C ILE A 142 11.81 -7.61 10.20
N HIS A 143 12.80 -7.59 9.30
CA HIS A 143 14.03 -6.86 9.47
C HIS A 143 13.77 -5.36 9.69
N ASP A 144 12.93 -4.78 8.82
CA ASP A 144 12.61 -3.36 8.89
C ASP A 144 11.47 -3.09 9.89
N GLY A 145 10.67 -4.10 10.24
CA GLY A 145 9.47 -3.97 11.08
C GLY A 145 8.38 -3.19 10.35
N ILE A 146 8.19 -3.47 9.05
CA ILE A 146 7.24 -2.77 8.19
C ILE A 146 6.30 -3.79 7.57
N MET A 147 5.02 -3.46 7.55
CA MET A 147 4.00 -4.26 6.90
C MET A 147 3.57 -3.57 5.60
N TYR A 148 3.43 -4.33 4.53
CA TYR A 148 2.95 -3.87 3.23
C TYR A 148 1.65 -4.58 2.88
N LYS A 149 0.66 -3.87 2.35
CA LYS A 149 -0.53 -4.42 1.71
C LYS A 149 -0.58 -3.95 0.26
N MET A 150 -0.43 -4.90 -0.65
CA MET A 150 -0.47 -4.67 -2.09
C MET A 150 -1.83 -5.09 -2.61
N HIS A 151 -2.49 -4.25 -3.38
CA HIS A 151 -3.71 -4.61 -4.11
C HIS A 151 -3.48 -4.46 -5.60
N CYS A 152 -4.01 -5.40 -6.37
CA CYS A 152 -4.13 -5.29 -7.81
C CYS A 152 -5.62 -5.27 -8.17
N PHE A 153 -5.99 -4.40 -9.10
CA PHE A 153 -7.33 -4.20 -9.63
C PHE A 153 -7.29 -4.43 -11.14
N LYS A 154 -8.22 -5.23 -11.66
CA LYS A 154 -8.35 -5.49 -13.10
C LYS A 154 -9.77 -5.26 -13.58
N HIS A 155 -9.91 -4.54 -14.68
CA HIS A 155 -11.14 -4.44 -15.45
C HIS A 155 -11.01 -5.23 -16.76
N GLU A 156 -12.14 -5.59 -17.37
CA GLU A 156 -12.17 -6.50 -18.51
C GLU A 156 -11.27 -6.01 -19.65
N ASN A 157 -10.35 -6.88 -20.08
CA ASN A 157 -9.38 -6.61 -21.14
C ASN A 157 -8.45 -5.39 -20.96
N GLU A 158 -8.31 -4.86 -19.74
CA GLU A 158 -7.41 -3.76 -19.43
C GLU A 158 -6.14 -4.20 -18.67
N LEU A 159 -5.16 -3.28 -18.60
CA LEU A 159 -3.99 -3.43 -17.73
C LEU A 159 -4.40 -3.30 -16.25
N CYS A 160 -3.64 -3.94 -15.37
CA CYS A 160 -3.95 -3.93 -13.93
C CYS A 160 -3.50 -2.61 -13.27
N VAL A 161 -4.41 -1.92 -12.61
CA VAL A 161 -4.07 -0.85 -11.66
C VAL A 161 -3.59 -1.50 -10.37
N SER A 162 -2.56 -0.96 -9.74
CA SER A 162 -2.06 -1.51 -8.48
C SER A 162 -1.90 -0.43 -7.43
N SER A 163 -2.04 -0.82 -6.18
CA SER A 163 -1.77 0.03 -5.05
C SER A 163 -0.90 -0.68 -4.03
N GLY A 164 -0.14 0.11 -3.28
CA GLY A 164 0.71 -0.35 -2.21
C GLY A 164 0.48 0.54 -1.00
N THR A 165 0.10 -0.10 0.10
CA THR A 165 0.03 0.53 1.41
C THR A 165 1.17 -0.01 2.24
N MET A 166 1.91 0.85 2.94
CA MET A 166 2.87 0.44 3.95
C MET A 166 2.46 1.03 5.30
N ALA A 167 2.63 0.26 6.37
CA ALA A 167 2.36 0.68 7.73
C ALA A 167 3.48 0.21 8.66
N TYR A 168 3.87 1.07 9.60
CA TYR A 168 4.77 0.71 10.69
C TYR A 168 4.48 1.55 11.93
N ALA A 169 4.75 0.98 13.10
CA ALA A 169 4.72 1.70 14.36
C ALA A 169 6.09 2.34 14.61
N HIS A 170 6.11 3.64 14.92
CA HIS A 170 7.37 4.35 15.09
C HIS A 170 8.08 3.90 16.37
N ARG A 171 9.39 3.62 16.31
CA ARG A 171 10.15 3.08 17.45
C ARG A 171 10.34 4.08 18.60
N ILE A 172 10.66 5.34 18.29
CA ILE A 172 10.90 6.41 19.29
C ILE A 172 9.57 7.01 19.79
N TYR A 173 8.68 7.41 18.88
CA TYR A 173 7.36 7.93 19.20
C TYR A 173 6.37 6.77 19.34
N THR A 174 6.24 6.24 20.56
CA THR A 174 5.46 5.02 20.83
C THR A 174 3.99 5.13 20.42
N SER A 175 3.42 6.33 20.47
CA SER A 175 2.03 6.64 20.09
C SER A 175 1.78 6.87 18.59
N LEU A 176 2.80 6.75 17.73
CA LEU A 176 2.72 7.11 16.32
C LEU A 176 2.72 5.87 15.41
N ILE A 177 1.68 5.73 14.60
CA ILE A 177 1.65 4.83 13.43
C ILE A 177 1.79 5.68 12.18
N VAL A 178 2.69 5.25 11.31
CA VAL A 178 2.93 5.89 10.02
C VAL A 178 2.39 4.99 8.93
N GLN A 179 1.54 5.56 8.09
CA GLN A 179 1.02 4.89 6.91
C GLN A 179 1.35 5.69 5.66
N ASN A 180 1.87 5.01 4.65
CA ASN A 180 2.11 5.61 3.35
C ASN A 180 1.38 4.77 2.30
N PHE A 181 0.76 5.47 1.38
CA PHE A 181 -0.12 4.88 0.42
C PHE A 181 0.24 5.35 -0.98
N ARG A 182 0.24 4.42 -1.93
CA ARG A 182 0.68 4.65 -3.30
C ARG A 182 -0.24 3.94 -4.27
N VAL A 183 -0.56 4.61 -5.37
CA VAL A 183 -1.29 4.02 -6.50
C VAL A 183 -0.46 4.16 -7.75
N TYR A 184 -0.43 3.11 -8.54
CA TYR A 184 0.23 3.05 -9.83
C TYR A 184 -0.81 2.70 -10.89
N ASN A 185 -0.98 3.58 -11.86
CA ASN A 185 -1.90 3.42 -12.97
C ASN A 185 -1.10 3.27 -14.28
N PRO A 186 -0.95 2.05 -14.81
CA PRO A 186 -0.28 1.85 -16.09
C PRO A 186 -1.19 2.14 -17.30
N LEU A 187 -2.47 2.48 -17.10
CA LEU A 187 -3.40 2.74 -18.19
C LEU A 187 -3.03 4.02 -18.93
N ASN A 188 -3.48 4.11 -20.18
CA ASN A 188 -3.39 5.32 -21.00
C ASN A 188 -4.48 6.34 -20.63
N THR A 189 -5.44 5.94 -19.80
CA THR A 189 -6.56 6.74 -19.32
C THR A 189 -6.44 6.97 -17.81
N ALA A 190 -7.05 8.06 -17.33
CA ALA A 190 -7.10 8.32 -15.90
C ALA A 190 -8.05 7.33 -15.22
N ALA A 191 -7.62 6.71 -14.13
CA ALA A 191 -8.45 5.85 -13.29
C ALA A 191 -8.95 6.65 -12.09
N VAL A 192 -10.24 6.53 -11.77
CA VAL A 192 -10.81 7.09 -10.55
C VAL A 192 -10.82 6.00 -9.48
N VAL A 193 -10.06 6.20 -8.42
CA VAL A 193 -9.96 5.29 -7.29
C VAL A 193 -10.73 5.88 -6.13
N LYS A 194 -11.69 5.12 -5.58
CA LYS A 194 -12.40 5.52 -4.37
C LYS A 194 -11.54 5.13 -3.17
N VAL A 195 -11.14 6.12 -2.41
CA VAL A 195 -10.38 5.94 -1.17
C VAL A 195 -11.38 5.79 -0.04
N ASN A 196 -11.57 4.57 0.42
CA ASN A 196 -12.42 4.29 1.57
C ASN A 196 -11.59 4.55 2.83
N LYS A 197 -11.78 5.76 3.39
CA LYS A 197 -11.40 6.08 4.75
C LYS A 197 -12.59 5.71 5.61
N ASP A 198 -12.61 4.51 6.16
CA ASP A 198 -13.70 4.08 7.03
C ASP A 198 -13.94 5.15 8.09
N SER A 199 -15.15 5.74 8.09
CA SER A 199 -15.51 6.78 9.04
C SER A 199 -15.55 6.13 10.41
N VAL A 200 -14.68 6.53 11.33
CA VAL A 200 -14.63 5.92 12.67
C VAL A 200 -15.90 6.32 13.45
N PRO A 201 -16.88 5.43 13.61
CA PRO A 201 -18.12 5.75 14.29
C PRO A 201 -18.00 5.20 15.70
N ASN A 202 -17.09 5.75 16.52
CA ASN A 202 -16.92 5.25 17.87
C ASN A 202 -17.05 6.37 18.91
N LYS A 203 -18.12 6.29 19.72
CA LYS A 203 -18.39 7.22 20.83
C LYS A 203 -17.28 7.20 21.88
N LYS A 204 -16.45 6.15 21.92
CA LYS A 204 -15.31 6.01 22.86
C LYS A 204 -14.06 6.79 22.42
N LEU A 205 -14.10 7.43 21.25
CA LEU A 205 -12.92 8.02 20.63
C LEU A 205 -13.19 9.45 20.18
N ILE A 206 -12.50 10.40 20.81
CA ILE A 206 -12.46 11.78 20.28
C ILE A 206 -11.37 11.80 19.21
N LEU A 207 -11.77 11.62 17.96
CA LEU A 207 -10.89 11.82 16.82
C LEU A 207 -10.91 13.28 16.39
N LYS A 208 -9.73 13.91 16.43
CA LYS A 208 -9.48 15.16 15.76
C LYS A 208 -8.63 14.90 14.53
N ARG A 209 -9.24 15.02 13.36
CA ARG A 209 -8.54 15.03 12.08
C ARG A 209 -7.96 16.42 11.85
N ARG A 210 -6.67 16.52 11.54
CA ARG A 210 -6.01 17.76 11.16
C ARG A 210 -5.14 17.52 9.93
N THR A 211 -5.10 18.49 9.04
CA THR A 211 -4.17 18.50 7.91
C THR A 211 -3.02 19.45 8.22
N ILE A 212 -1.80 19.02 7.91
CA ILE A 212 -0.59 19.85 8.07
C ILE A 212 0.16 19.81 6.74
N SER A 213 0.49 20.98 6.20
CA SER A 213 1.36 21.09 5.03
C SER A 213 2.79 21.28 5.50
N LEU A 214 3.70 20.40 5.08
CA LEU A 214 5.12 20.50 5.39
C LEU A 214 5.91 20.65 4.10
N LYS A 215 6.96 21.49 4.14
CA LYS A 215 7.93 21.58 3.05
C LYS A 215 8.84 20.36 3.11
N GLN A 216 8.71 19.46 2.15
CA GLN A 216 9.60 18.32 2.03
C GLN A 216 10.92 18.79 1.41
N LYS A 217 12.03 18.52 2.11
CA LYS A 217 13.37 18.77 1.54
C LYS A 217 13.52 17.99 0.23
N ASN A 218 14.20 18.61 -0.73
CA ASN A 218 14.41 18.09 -2.07
C ASN A 218 14.83 16.62 -2.05
N LEU A 219 14.09 15.80 -2.81
CA LEU A 219 14.52 14.46 -3.13
C LEU A 219 15.78 14.53 -4.01
N PRO A 220 16.67 13.53 -3.96
CA PRO A 220 17.84 13.49 -4.83
C PRO A 220 17.41 13.52 -6.30
N GLY A 221 17.75 14.60 -7.01
CA GLY A 221 17.35 14.84 -8.40
C GLY A 221 16.24 15.89 -8.60
N GLU A 222 15.71 16.49 -7.53
CA GLU A 222 14.75 17.60 -7.61
C GLU A 222 15.40 18.92 -7.15
N GLU A 223 15.33 19.96 -7.98
CA GLU A 223 15.90 21.27 -7.68
C GLU A 223 15.00 22.13 -6.77
N VAL A 224 13.71 21.83 -6.74
CA VAL A 224 12.70 22.63 -6.02
C VAL A 224 12.05 21.82 -4.91
N ALA A 225 11.94 22.42 -3.72
CA ALA A 225 11.26 21.82 -2.58
C ALA A 225 9.77 21.65 -2.90
N ARG A 226 9.21 20.50 -2.55
CA ARG A 226 7.79 20.22 -2.74
C ARG A 226 7.04 20.41 -1.45
N ASP A 227 5.92 21.11 -1.53
CA ASP A 227 4.95 21.16 -0.44
C ASP A 227 4.19 19.84 -0.44
N VAL A 228 4.27 19.11 0.67
CA VAL A 228 3.56 17.85 0.87
C VAL A 228 2.56 18.04 2.00
N THR A 229 1.30 17.78 1.71
CA THR A 229 0.24 17.80 2.70
C THR A 229 0.15 16.42 3.36
N TYR A 230 0.15 16.45 4.69
CA TYR A 230 -0.04 15.30 5.55
C TYR A 230 -1.41 15.38 6.24
N GLU A 231 -2.08 14.25 6.38
CA GLU A 231 -3.29 14.13 7.19
C GLU A 231 -2.92 13.41 8.47
N ILE A 232 -3.18 14.05 9.59
CA ILE A 232 -2.91 13.53 10.92
C ILE A 232 -4.26 13.27 11.57
N ILE A 233 -4.51 12.01 11.92
CA ILE A 233 -5.61 11.66 12.80
C ILE A 233 -5.04 11.54 14.20
N CYS A 234 -5.48 12.42 15.09
CA CYS A 234 -5.19 12.35 16.52
C CYS A 234 -6.42 11.79 17.22
N GLY A 235 -6.27 10.70 17.96
CA GLY A 235 -7.32 10.14 18.80
C GLY A 235 -6.93 10.18 20.26
N LEU A 236 -7.78 10.74 21.12
CA LEU A 236 -7.70 10.47 22.56
C LEU A 236 -8.60 9.27 22.87
N ILE A 237 -7.98 8.17 23.27
CA ILE A 237 -8.63 6.93 23.65
C ILE A 237 -8.71 6.89 25.16
N THR A 238 -9.93 6.86 25.69
CA THR A 238 -10.17 6.65 27.12
C THR A 238 -10.43 5.17 27.35
N LEU A 239 -9.51 4.51 28.05
CA LEU A 239 -9.69 3.15 28.52
C LEU A 239 -10.38 3.18 29.88
N TYR A 240 -11.32 2.27 30.09
CA TYR A 240 -12.03 2.08 31.35
C TYR A 240 -11.59 0.74 31.95
N ASP A 241 -11.50 0.66 33.27
CA ASP A 241 -11.02 -0.54 33.98
C ASP A 241 -11.99 -1.74 33.91
N GLU A 242 -13.25 -1.52 33.52
CA GLU A 242 -14.26 -2.57 33.47
C GLU A 242 -14.51 -3.05 32.02
N GLU A 243 -14.33 -4.36 31.80
CA GLU A 243 -14.73 -5.06 30.59
C GLU A 243 -16.25 -4.96 30.42
N PHE A 244 -16.69 -4.02 29.58
CA PHE A 244 -18.06 -4.02 29.07
C PHE A 244 -18.29 -5.33 28.31
N THR A 245 -19.02 -6.26 28.89
CA THR A 245 -19.75 -7.26 28.12
C THR A 245 -20.86 -6.52 27.38
N ASP A 246 -21.05 -6.82 26.09
CA ASP A 246 -22.04 -6.15 25.22
C ASP A 246 -23.51 -6.27 25.74
N GLU A 247 -23.74 -7.04 26.79
CA GLU A 247 -25.02 -7.26 27.47
C GLU A 247 -25.41 -6.13 28.47
N ASP A 248 -24.46 -5.30 28.93
CA ASP A 248 -24.68 -4.33 30.03
C ASP A 248 -24.99 -2.89 29.59
N TRP A 249 -25.75 -2.71 28.52
CA TRP A 249 -26.24 -1.39 28.08
C TRP A 249 -27.40 -0.84 28.94
N LYS A 250 -27.85 -1.57 29.97
CA LYS A 250 -28.82 -1.04 30.92
C LYS A 250 -28.15 0.09 31.71
N LEU A 251 -28.68 1.30 31.54
CA LEU A 251 -28.20 2.51 32.21
C LEU A 251 -27.88 2.22 33.69
N PRO A 252 -26.69 2.61 34.19
CA PRO A 252 -26.41 2.60 35.61
C PRO A 252 -27.49 3.42 36.32
N LYS A 253 -28.23 2.81 37.25
CA LYS A 253 -29.24 3.50 38.04
C LYS A 253 -28.63 4.47 39.06
N ASP A 254 -27.33 4.37 39.32
CA ASP A 254 -26.63 5.23 40.27
C ASP A 254 -25.70 6.24 39.59
N PRO A 255 -25.97 7.55 39.72
CA PRO A 255 -25.11 8.62 39.18
C PRO A 255 -23.79 8.81 39.95
N HIS A 256 -23.56 8.04 41.02
CA HIS A 256 -22.37 8.16 41.88
C HIS A 256 -21.30 7.09 41.64
N GLN A 257 -21.52 6.12 40.74
CA GLN A 257 -20.49 5.18 40.36
C GLN A 257 -19.57 5.83 39.33
N SER A 258 -18.55 6.55 39.82
CA SER A 258 -17.57 7.23 38.99
C SER A 258 -16.85 6.19 38.14
N ARG A 259 -17.06 6.23 36.83
CA ARG A 259 -16.31 5.41 35.87
C ARG A 259 -14.83 5.69 36.05
N HIS A 260 -14.09 4.73 36.59
CA HIS A 260 -12.65 4.86 36.73
C HIS A 260 -12.02 4.79 35.32
N THR A 261 -11.39 5.90 34.95
CA THR A 261 -10.61 5.98 33.71
C THR A 261 -9.26 5.32 33.98
N ALA A 262 -9.01 4.19 33.32
CA ALA A 262 -7.78 3.43 33.47
C ALA A 262 -6.60 4.14 32.80
N ALA A 263 -6.82 4.68 31.60
CA ALA A 263 -5.79 5.39 30.84
C ALA A 263 -6.36 6.32 29.77
N HIS A 264 -5.61 7.39 29.47
CA HIS A 264 -5.78 8.20 28.27
C HIS A 264 -4.62 7.93 27.32
N ILE A 265 -4.92 7.41 26.13
CA ILE A 265 -3.90 7.09 25.12
C ILE A 265 -4.10 8.03 23.94
N LEU A 266 -3.08 8.81 23.64
CA LEU A 266 -3.03 9.64 22.45
C LEU A 266 -2.43 8.80 21.32
N VAL A 267 -3.17 8.65 20.22
CA VAL A 267 -2.72 7.92 19.03
C VAL A 267 -2.66 8.88 17.86
N PHE A 268 -1.55 8.82 17.12
CA PHE A 268 -1.36 9.57 15.89
C PHE A 268 -1.25 8.62 14.72
N VAL A 269 -2.07 8.86 13.70
CA VAL A 269 -1.97 8.20 12.40
C VAL A 269 -1.60 9.26 11.39
N LEU A 270 -0.44 9.08 10.76
CA LEU A 270 0.04 9.98 9.71
C LEU A 270 -0.19 9.35 8.34
N PHE A 271 -0.93 10.03 7.48
CA PHE A 271 -1.09 9.68 6.07
C PHE A 271 -0.26 10.60 5.17
N GLU A 272 0.49 9.99 4.26
CA GLU A 272 1.29 10.69 3.26
C GLU A 272 0.96 10.15 1.85
N PRO A 273 0.54 11.02 0.90
CA PRO A 273 -0.04 12.38 1.03
C PRO A 273 -1.52 12.39 1.49
N VAL A 274 -2.13 13.57 1.67
CA VAL A 274 -3.60 13.69 1.84
C VAL A 274 -4.31 13.29 0.56
N PHE A 275 -5.20 12.30 0.67
CA PHE A 275 -6.01 11.85 -0.46
C PHE A 275 -7.44 12.43 -0.39
N PRO A 276 -7.99 12.95 -1.50
CA PRO A 276 -9.43 13.15 -1.61
C PRO A 276 -10.15 11.79 -1.60
N ASP A 277 -11.46 11.80 -1.30
CA ASP A 277 -12.27 10.57 -1.28
C ASP A 277 -12.31 9.89 -2.66
N ASN A 278 -12.22 10.68 -3.73
CA ASN A 278 -12.06 10.21 -5.09
C ASN A 278 -10.71 10.71 -5.64
N LEU A 279 -9.77 9.79 -5.82
CA LEU A 279 -8.45 10.08 -6.37
C LEU A 279 -8.43 9.77 -7.87
N SER A 280 -8.22 10.80 -8.71
CA SER A 280 -7.92 10.60 -10.12
C SER A 280 -6.42 10.36 -10.29
N VAL A 281 -6.05 9.16 -10.79
CA VAL A 281 -4.67 8.78 -11.04
C VAL A 281 -4.40 8.87 -12.54
N GLY A 282 -3.50 9.79 -12.92
CA GLY A 282 -3.14 10.02 -14.32
C GLY A 282 -2.45 8.81 -14.97
N ALA A 283 -2.43 8.83 -16.30
CA ALA A 283 -1.88 7.76 -17.15
C ALA A 283 -0.34 7.57 -17.03
N GLY A 284 0.11 6.34 -17.32
CA GLY A 284 1.42 5.78 -16.97
C GLY A 284 2.67 6.51 -17.50
N ASP A 285 2.60 7.27 -18.59
CA ASP A 285 3.80 7.91 -19.17
C ASP A 285 4.36 9.08 -18.35
N ARG A 286 3.58 9.64 -17.42
CA ARG A 286 4.01 10.73 -16.53
C ARG A 286 4.37 10.27 -15.12
N GLN A 287 4.11 9.01 -14.75
CA GLN A 287 4.44 8.46 -13.43
C GLN A 287 5.88 7.91 -13.40
N LYS A 288 6.89 8.75 -13.63
CA LYS A 288 8.28 8.34 -13.34
C LYS A 288 8.44 8.11 -11.83
N ARG A 289 8.80 6.86 -11.48
CA ARG A 289 9.12 6.33 -10.15
C ARG A 289 9.67 7.39 -9.19
N ILE A 290 8.88 7.76 -8.18
CA ILE A 290 9.41 8.33 -6.94
C ILE A 290 9.41 7.21 -5.90
N VAL A 291 10.56 6.52 -5.81
CA VAL A 291 10.84 5.58 -4.73
C VAL A 291 12.08 6.10 -4.02
N ARG A 292 11.93 6.67 -2.81
CA ARG A 292 12.83 6.45 -1.66
C ARG A 292 12.49 7.30 -0.41
N ARG A 293 12.63 6.62 0.74
CA ARG A 293 12.88 7.07 2.12
C ARG A 293 12.71 8.58 2.43
N THR A 294 11.48 9.03 2.64
CA THR A 294 11.19 10.37 3.17
C THR A 294 10.57 10.38 4.57
N ALA A 295 10.02 9.25 5.04
CA ALA A 295 9.29 9.21 6.31
C ALA A 295 10.14 9.59 7.54
N HIS A 296 11.45 9.30 7.54
CA HIS A 296 12.32 9.56 8.70
C HIS A 296 12.49 11.06 9.02
N ASN A 297 12.64 11.92 8.00
CA ASN A 297 12.82 13.36 8.20
C ASN A 297 11.50 14.08 8.53
N VAL A 298 10.38 13.51 8.12
CA VAL A 298 9.04 14.03 8.44
C VAL A 298 8.72 13.74 9.90
N CYS A 299 9.05 12.55 10.40
CA CYS A 299 8.81 12.18 11.80
C CYS A 299 9.60 13.02 12.80
N SER A 300 10.82 13.47 12.47
CA SER A 300 11.57 14.39 13.35
C SER A 300 10.91 15.77 13.42
N SER A 301 10.42 16.27 12.29
CA SER A 301 9.69 17.56 12.21
C SER A 301 8.36 17.48 12.95
N ILE A 302 7.58 16.41 12.75
CA ILE A 302 6.32 16.18 13.47
C ILE A 302 6.57 15.99 14.96
N GLY A 303 7.59 15.21 15.33
CA GLY A 303 7.99 15.05 16.74
C GLY A 303 8.36 16.37 17.40
N SER A 304 9.02 17.28 16.69
CA SER A 304 9.28 18.63 17.18
C SER A 304 7.99 19.46 17.33
N ILE A 305 7.08 19.41 16.36
CA ILE A 305 5.78 20.09 16.40
C ILE A 305 4.90 19.56 17.54
N LEU A 306 4.92 18.26 17.81
CA LEU A 306 4.21 17.63 18.91
C LEU A 306 4.83 17.99 20.27
N LYS A 307 6.14 18.23 20.34
CA LYS A 307 6.83 18.65 21.56
C LYS A 307 6.67 20.14 21.88
N THR A 308 6.61 21.02 20.87
CA THR A 308 6.65 22.49 21.08
C THR A 308 5.29 23.13 21.31
N ASN A 309 4.21 22.45 20.94
CA ASN A 309 2.86 22.97 21.06
C ASN A 309 2.15 22.16 22.14
N HIS A 310 1.58 22.84 23.12
CA HIS A 310 0.64 22.26 24.07
C HIS A 310 -0.65 21.89 23.30
N TRP A 311 -0.64 20.77 22.55
CA TRP A 311 -1.77 20.39 21.68
C TRP A 311 -2.98 19.87 22.45
N PHE A 312 -2.83 19.57 23.75
CA PHE A 312 -3.88 19.17 24.68
C PHE A 312 -3.44 19.54 26.11
N ILE A 313 -3.64 20.80 26.49
CA ILE A 313 -4.02 21.18 27.85
C ILE A 313 -5.36 21.90 27.70
#